data_AF-A0A350PLB7-F1
#
_entry.id   AF-A0A350PLB7-F1
#
_cell.length_a   1.000
_cell.length_b   1.000
_cell.length_c   1.000
_cell.angle_alpha   90.00
_cell.angle_beta   90.00
_cell.angle_gamma   90.00
#
_symmetry.space_group_name_H-M   'P 1'
#
loop_
_entity.id
_entity.type
_entity.pdbx_description
1 polymer ?
#
loop_
_entity_poly.entity_id
_entity_poly.type
_entity_poly.pdbx_seq_one_letter_code
_entity_poly.pdbx_strand_id
1 'polypeptide(L)' 'SILYAGLDHGTYISFSDGKEWHYLNQLPNVASYDMVVHPRELELVIGTHGRSIWVMDVKPL' A
#
# COMPACT_ATOMS: atom_id res chain seq x y z
N SER A 1 12.12 8.29 3.67
CA SER A 1 11.41 7.09 4.18
C SER A 1 10.35 6.67 3.16
N ILE A 2 9.80 5.45 3.25
CA ILE A 2 8.69 5.03 2.39
C ILE A 2 7.39 5.18 3.17
N LEU A 3 6.41 5.85 2.57
CA LEU A 3 5.06 6.01 3.12
C LEU A 3 4.04 5.31 2.24
N TYR A 4 3.00 4.77 2.88
CA TYR A 4 1.86 4.17 2.22
C TYR A 4 0.59 4.88 2.66
N ALA A 5 -0.35 5.09 1.73
CA ALA A 5 -1.64 5.71 2.02
C ALA A 5 -2.76 4.97 1.32
N GLY A 6 -3.74 4.52 2.10
CA GLY A 6 -5.03 4.08 1.59
C GLY A 6 -6.00 5.25 1.47
N LEU A 7 -6.66 5.38 0.32
CA LEU A 7 -7.70 6.37 0.05
C LEU A 7 -8.95 5.68 -0.49
N ASP A 8 -10.06 6.41 -0.64
CA ASP A 8 -11.31 5.87 -1.20
C ASP A 8 -11.16 5.35 -2.64
N HIS A 9 -10.16 5.87 -3.37
CA HIS A 9 -9.85 5.52 -4.75
C HIS A 9 -8.47 4.86 -4.89
N GLY A 10 -8.22 3.85 -4.05
CA GLY A 10 -7.05 2.99 -4.13
C GLY A 10 -5.91 3.36 -3.18
N THR A 11 -4.77 2.72 -3.38
CA THR A 11 -3.58 2.86 -2.53
C THR A 11 -2.50 3.64 -3.26
N TYR A 12 -1.73 4.43 -2.51
CA TYR A 12 -0.63 5.23 -3.00
C TYR A 12 0.64 4.98 -2.18
N ILE A 13 1.78 5.17 -2.83
CA ILE A 13 3.11 5.07 -2.22
C ILE A 13 3.88 6.36 -2.43
N SER A 14 4.63 6.79 -1.41
CA SER A 14 5.57 7.90 -1.50
C SER A 14 6.98 7.44 -1.16
N PHE A 15 7.92 7.75 -2.05
CA PHE A 15 9.36 7.55 -1.83
C PHE A 15 10.06 8.84 -1.36
N SER A 16 9.31 9.93 -1.20
CA SER A 16 9.82 11.28 -0.97
C SER A 16 9.25 11.92 0.29
N ASP A 17 8.98 11.11 1.32
CA ASP A 17 8.40 11.55 2.60
C ASP A 17 7.08 12.34 2.43
N GLY A 18 6.26 11.93 1.47
CA GLY A 18 4.93 12.50 1.21
C GLY A 18 4.91 13.72 0.29
N LYS A 19 6.05 14.12 -0.30
CA LYS A 19 6.10 15.23 -1.29
C LYS A 19 5.46 14.85 -2.62
N GLU A 20 5.65 13.60 -3.04
CA GLU A 20 5.08 13.03 -4.25
C GLU A 20 4.46 11.68 -3.94
N TRP A 21 3.32 11.40 -4.58
CA TRP A 21 2.54 10.19 -4.38
C TRP A 21 2.30 9.49 -5.72
N HIS A 22 2.54 8.18 -5.74
CA HIS A 22 2.36 7.34 -6.91
C HIS A 22 1.23 6.35 -6.64
N TYR A 23 0.32 6.21 -7.60
CA TYR A 23 -0.75 5.22 -7.53
C TYR A 23 -0.16 3.80 -7.60
N LEU A 24 -0.57 2.94 -6.68
CA LEU A 24 -0.14 1.55 -6.62
C LEU A 24 -1.06 0.70 -7.51
N ASN A 25 -0.70 0.60 -8.78
CA ASN A 25 -1.53 0.02 -9.84
C ASN A 25 -1.76 -1.50 -9.76
N GLN A 26 -1.11 -2.18 -8.81
CA GLN A 26 -1.23 -3.62 -8.59
C GLN A 26 -2.49 -3.98 -7.78
N LEU A 27 -3.24 -2.97 -7.30
CA LEU A 27 -4.43 -3.12 -6.47
C LEU A 27 -5.68 -2.59 -7.18
N PRO A 28 -6.87 -3.12 -6.85
CA PRO A 28 -8.13 -2.59 -7.35
C PRO A 28 -8.33 -1.14 -6.87
N ASN A 29 -8.95 -0.33 -7.73
CA ASN A 29 -9.36 1.03 -7.39
C ASN A 29 -10.59 1.02 -6.48
N VAL A 30 -10.36 0.73 -5.20
CA VAL A 30 -11.35 0.73 -4.11
C VAL A 30 -10.71 1.26 -2.82
N ALA A 31 -11.53 1.60 -1.85
CA ALA A 31 -11.06 2.07 -0.55
C ALA A 31 -10.10 1.07 0.10
N SER A 32 -8.99 1.58 0.66
CA SER A 32 -8.04 0.80 1.45
C SER A 32 -8.05 1.35 2.88
N TYR A 33 -8.41 0.51 3.86
CA TYR A 33 -8.72 0.98 5.22
C TYR A 33 -7.64 0.71 6.24
N ASP A 34 -6.85 -0.35 6.05
CA ASP A 34 -5.79 -0.72 6.97
C ASP A 34 -4.60 -1.29 6.21
N MET A 35 -3.40 -0.99 6.72
CA MET A 35 -2.13 -1.33 6.10
C MET A 35 -1.08 -1.58 7.17
N VAL A 36 -0.32 -2.67 7.03
CA VAL A 36 0.81 -2.96 7.92
C VAL A 36 1.98 -3.52 7.12
N VAL A 37 3.18 -3.04 7.43
CA VAL A 37 4.43 -3.66 6.98
C VAL A 37 4.81 -4.73 7.99
N HIS A 38 4.75 -6.00 7.58
CA HIS A 38 5.08 -7.12 8.45
C HIS A 38 6.61 -7.16 8.66
N PRO A 39 7.10 -7.00 9.89
CA PRO A 39 8.52 -6.71 10.15
C PRO A 39 9.46 -7.88 9.85
N ARG A 40 8.94 -9.12 9.82
CA ARG A 40 9.73 -10.33 9.56
C ARG A 40 9.88 -10.64 8.07
N GLU A 41 8.77 -10.55 7.34
CA GLU A 41 8.71 -10.97 5.94
C GLU A 41 9.04 -9.81 4.98
N LEU A 42 9.02 -8.57 5.49
CA LEU A 42 9.12 -7.34 4.70
C LEU A 42 8.06 -7.31 3.60
N GLU A 43 6.82 -7.59 4.01
CA GLU A 43 5.65 -7.55 3.15
C GLU A 43 4.70 -6.47 3.63
N LEU A 44 4.07 -5.78 2.68
CA LEU A 44 2.96 -4.89 2.94
C LEU A 44 1.64 -5.68 2.81
N VAL A 45 0.86 -5.69 3.89
CA VAL A 45 -0.48 -6.30 3.95
C VAL A 45 -1.52 -5.18 3.93
N ILE A 46 -2.51 -5.29 3.05
CA ILE A 46 -3.49 -4.24 2.75
C ILE A 46 -4.91 -4.80 2.82
N GLY A 47 -5.76 -4.22 3.66
CA GLY A 47 -7.19 -4.50 3.72
C GLY A 47 -7.98 -3.57 2.80
N THR A 48 -8.63 -4.14 1.78
CA THR A 48 -9.43 -3.37 0.81
C THR A 48 -10.94 -3.55 1.03
N HIS A 49 -11.74 -2.54 0.67
CA HIS A 49 -13.19 -2.61 0.79
C HIS A 49 -13.80 -3.57 -0.25
N GLY A 50 -14.29 -4.71 0.23
CA GLY A 50 -15.01 -5.70 -0.59
C GLY A 50 -14.15 -6.44 -1.61
N ARG A 51 -12.81 -6.34 -1.54
CA ARG A 51 -11.87 -6.94 -2.51
C ARG A 51 -10.73 -7.72 -1.84
N SER A 52 -11.00 -8.28 -0.67
CA SER A 52 -10.08 -9.14 0.09
C SER A 52 -8.81 -8.42 0.60
N ILE A 53 -7.88 -9.20 1.15
CA ILE A 53 -6.56 -8.74 1.60
C ILE A 53 -5.57 -8.93 0.45
N TRP A 54 -4.68 -7.96 0.28
CA TRP A 54 -3.58 -7.99 -0.68
C TRP A 54 -2.25 -7.97 0.05
N VAL A 55 -1.28 -8.75 -0.45
CA VAL A 55 0.06 -8.86 0.12
C VAL A 55 1.08 -8.63 -0.99
N MET A 56 2.10 -7.82 -0.72
CA MET A 56 3.19 -7.56 -1.66
C MET A 56 4.53 -7.41 -0.95
N ASP A 57 5.60 -7.85 -1.60
CA ASP A 57 6.96 -7.69 -1.10
C ASP A 57 7.38 -6.20 -1.17
N VAL A 58 8.05 -5.70 -0.13
CA VAL A 58 8.60 -4.34 -0.07
C VAL A 58 10.13 -4.31 0.00
N LYS A 59 10.80 -5.44 -0.21
CA LYS A 59 12.26 -5.50 -0.33
C LYS A 59 12.70 -4.67 -1.55
N PRO A 60 13.79 -3.88 -1.43
CA PRO A 60 14.47 -3.33 -2.59
C PRO A 60 14.96 -4.49 -3.47
N LEU A 61 14.80 -4.37 -4.80
CA LEU A 61 15.45 -5.24 -5.78
C LEU A 61 16.97 -5.07 -5.74
#